data_AF-A0A8T6NDG1-F1
#
_entry.id   AF-A0A8T6NDG1-F1
#
_cell.length_a   1.000
_cell.length_b   1.000
_cell.length_c   1.000
_cell.angle_alpha   90.00
_cell.angle_beta   90.00
_cell.angle_gamma   90.00
#
_symmetry.space_group_name_H-M   'P 1'
#
loop_
_entity.id
_entity.type
_entity.pdbx_description
1 polymer ?
#
loop_
_entity_poly.entity_id
_entity_poly.type
_entity_poly.pdbx_seq_one_letter_code
_entity_poly.pdbx_strand_id
1 'polypeptide(L)'
;MRQFLALLMVAMLAFSVSGAGQGGVNDSTSTEGTGIASLSYADVVRENTEFEISVVLDEGNDISKIEWITQVCINTGICWPPQKTELIDSGDGLTFTGSVLIDDYRLPTKPPLREVSPTGRGIS
;
A
#
# COMPACT_ATOMS: atom_id res chain seq x y z
N MET A 1 -25.65 -36.03 26.14
CA MET A 1 -24.30 -36.05 25.50
C MET A 1 -24.25 -35.35 24.15
N ARG A 2 -25.13 -35.67 23.18
CA ARG A 2 -25.14 -35.03 21.85
C ARG A 2 -25.30 -33.49 21.87
N GLN A 3 -26.16 -32.98 22.74
CA GLN A 3 -26.41 -31.54 22.86
C GLN A 3 -25.20 -30.78 23.44
N PHE A 4 -24.47 -31.39 24.37
CA PHE A 4 -23.23 -30.83 24.92
C PHE A 4 -22.10 -30.79 23.88
N LEU A 5 -21.99 -31.85 23.07
CA LEU A 5 -21.05 -31.89 21.92
C LEU A 5 -21.37 -30.81 20.88
N ALA A 6 -22.66 -30.59 20.59
CA ALA A 6 -23.07 -29.53 19.65
C ALA A 6 -22.73 -28.13 20.18
N LEU A 7 -23.01 -27.86 21.46
CA LEU A 7 -22.66 -26.58 22.11
C LEU A 7 -21.14 -26.36 22.14
N LEU A 8 -20.36 -27.41 22.41
CA LEU A 8 -18.90 -27.35 22.44
C LEU A 8 -18.34 -27.03 21.05
N MET A 9 -18.88 -27.64 19.98
CA MET A 9 -18.46 -27.37 18.59
C MET A 9 -18.79 -25.94 18.17
N VAL A 10 -19.99 -25.44 18.49
CA VAL A 10 -20.39 -24.05 18.19
C VAL A 10 -19.52 -23.05 18.95
N ALA A 11 -19.20 -23.34 20.22
CA ALA A 11 -18.31 -22.50 21.00
C ALA A 11 -16.90 -22.45 20.40
N MET A 12 -16.31 -23.58 20.02
CA MET A 12 -14.99 -23.61 19.37
C MET A 12 -14.97 -22.86 18.04
N LEU A 13 -16.02 -22.96 17.23
CA LEU A 13 -16.14 -22.24 15.97
C LEU A 13 -16.26 -20.72 16.17
N ALA A 14 -16.89 -20.27 17.26
CA ALA A 14 -17.02 -18.86 17.59
C ALA A 14 -15.69 -18.21 18.06
N PHE A 15 -14.78 -18.97 18.66
CA PHE A 15 -13.47 -18.46 19.10
C PHE A 15 -12.46 -18.24 17.95
N SER A 16 -12.69 -18.85 16.79
CA SER A 16 -11.77 -18.80 15.64
C SER A 16 -11.74 -17.46 14.91
N VAL A 17 -12.63 -16.50 15.23
CA VAL A 17 -12.64 -15.14 14.67
C VAL A 17 -11.93 -14.15 15.60
N SER A 18 -10.78 -14.57 16.12
CA SER A 18 -9.87 -13.70 16.88
C SER A 18 -8.65 -13.32 16.03
N GLY A 19 -8.87 -13.10 14.73
CA GLY A 19 -7.93 -12.37 13.86
C GLY A 19 -8.23 -10.88 13.92
N ALA A 20 -8.28 -10.31 15.12
CA ALA A 20 -8.56 -8.90 15.33
C ALA A 20 -7.29 -8.08 15.12
N GLY A 21 -6.85 -7.97 13.87
CA GLY A 21 -6.24 -6.70 13.45
C GLY A 21 -7.32 -5.64 13.63
N GLN A 22 -7.02 -4.52 14.30
CA GLN A 22 -7.95 -3.40 14.35
C GLN A 22 -8.11 -2.87 12.92
N GLY A 23 -9.13 -3.37 12.21
CA GLY A 23 -9.42 -2.92 10.87
C GLY A 23 -9.66 -1.41 10.87
N GLY A 24 -8.88 -0.67 10.08
CA GLY A 24 -9.01 0.77 9.94
C GLY A 24 -8.12 1.61 10.85
N VAL A 25 -7.16 1.02 11.56
CA VAL A 25 -6.06 1.77 12.21
C VAL A 25 -4.79 1.55 11.41
N ASN A 26 -4.08 2.62 11.04
CA ASN A 26 -2.81 2.51 10.34
C ASN A 26 -1.72 2.04 11.30
N ASP A 27 -1.09 0.90 10.99
CA ASP A 27 0.06 0.40 11.74
C ASP A 27 1.34 1.10 11.27
N SER A 28 2.01 1.81 12.19
CA SER A 28 3.31 2.41 11.92
C SER A 28 4.44 1.41 12.19
N THR A 29 5.46 1.39 11.33
CA THR A 29 6.72 0.68 11.62
C THR A 29 7.58 1.48 12.60
N SER A 30 8.37 0.78 13.43
CA SER A 30 9.41 1.43 14.24
C SER A 30 10.53 1.96 13.34
N THR A 31 11.09 3.11 13.70
CA THR A 31 12.27 3.71 13.06
C THR A 31 13.55 3.55 13.91
N GLU A 32 13.46 2.85 15.04
CA GLU A 32 14.60 2.66 15.94
C GLU A 32 15.71 1.85 15.26
N GLY A 33 16.92 2.41 15.24
CA GLY A 33 18.10 1.76 14.65
C GLY A 33 18.13 1.78 13.12
N THR A 34 17.22 2.49 12.45
CA THR A 34 17.17 2.56 10.98
C THR A 34 17.84 3.81 10.40
N GLY A 35 18.30 4.75 11.23
CA GLY A 35 18.82 6.05 10.78
C GLY A 35 17.72 7.03 10.33
N ILE A 36 16.46 6.72 10.63
CA ILE A 36 15.28 7.52 10.28
C ILE A 36 14.77 8.16 11.57
N ALA A 37 14.79 9.49 11.61
CA ALA A 37 14.27 10.26 12.73
C ALA A 37 12.74 10.27 12.74
N SER A 38 12.11 10.46 11.57
CA SER A 38 10.64 10.44 11.48
C SER A 38 10.12 10.13 10.06
N LEU A 39 8.87 9.66 10.04
CA LEU A 39 8.09 9.40 8.83
C LEU A 39 6.79 10.20 8.92
N SER A 40 6.44 10.90 7.85
CA SER A 40 5.18 11.63 7.71
C SER A 40 4.50 11.23 6.41
N TYR A 41 3.25 10.78 6.52
CA TYR A 41 2.41 10.35 5.40
C TYR A 41 0.93 10.47 5.80
N ALA A 42 0.04 10.47 4.83
CA ALA A 42 -1.39 10.60 5.08
C ALA A 42 -1.97 9.38 5.80
N ASP A 43 -2.74 9.62 6.87
CA ASP A 43 -3.44 8.57 7.64
C ASP A 43 -4.62 7.96 6.86
N VAL A 44 -5.28 8.77 6.03
CA VAL A 44 -6.38 8.33 5.17
C VAL A 44 -6.06 8.68 3.72
N VAL A 45 -5.86 7.66 2.90
CA VAL A 45 -5.67 7.81 1.45
C VAL A 45 -6.99 7.56 0.74
N ARG A 46 -7.37 8.50 -0.14
CA ARG A 46 -8.53 8.37 -1.01
C ARG A 46 -8.08 8.13 -2.44
N GLU A 47 -8.94 7.44 -3.18
CA GLU A 47 -8.75 7.26 -4.61
C GLU A 47 -8.61 8.62 -5.31
N ASN A 48 -7.78 8.64 -6.35
CA ASN A 48 -7.56 9.79 -7.22
C ASN A 48 -7.09 11.05 -6.48
N THR A 49 -6.48 10.85 -5.30
CA THR A 49 -5.89 11.89 -4.46
C THR A 49 -4.39 11.66 -4.37
N GLU A 50 -3.63 12.73 -4.57
CA GLU A 50 -2.19 12.74 -4.33
C GLU A 50 -1.94 12.93 -2.84
N PHE A 51 -1.04 12.14 -2.26
CA PHE A 51 -0.62 12.33 -0.88
C PHE A 51 0.90 12.47 -0.80
N GLU A 52 1.31 13.36 0.09
CA GLU A 52 2.71 13.70 0.33
C GLU A 52 3.34 12.73 1.32
N ILE A 53 4.59 12.41 1.08
CA ILE A 53 5.45 11.57 1.89
C ILE A 53 6.67 12.41 2.24
N SER A 54 7.02 12.42 3.53
CA SER A 54 8.25 13.04 4.02
C SER A 54 8.97 12.08 4.95
N VAL A 55 10.27 11.93 4.72
CA VAL A 55 11.17 11.13 5.55
C VAL A 55 12.26 12.07 6.06
N VAL A 56 12.45 12.10 7.37
CA VAL A 56 13.52 12.84 8.01
C VAL A 56 14.52 11.84 8.57
N LEU A 57 15.78 12.02 8.22
CA LEU A 57 16.89 11.18 8.67
C LEU A 57 17.53 11.71 9.94
N ASP A 58 18.23 10.84 10.65
CA ASP A 58 19.10 11.24 11.76
C ASP A 58 20.30 12.06 11.25
N GLU A 59 20.82 12.95 12.11
CA GLU A 59 22.04 13.69 11.82
C GLU A 59 23.25 12.75 11.67
N GLY A 60 24.14 13.06 10.73
CA GLY A 60 25.34 12.24 10.47
C GLY A 60 25.04 10.92 9.74
N ASN A 61 23.89 10.81 9.07
CA ASN A 61 23.60 9.70 8.17
C ASN A 61 24.42 9.79 6.86
N ASP A 62 24.65 8.64 6.21
CA ASP A 62 25.31 8.52 4.91
C ASP A 62 24.33 8.13 3.78
N ILE A 63 23.03 8.41 3.95
CA ILE A 63 21.98 8.03 3.01
C ILE A 63 21.88 9.09 1.91
N SER A 64 21.99 8.63 0.66
CA SER A 64 21.92 9.50 -0.52
C SER A 64 20.67 9.30 -1.38
N LYS A 65 19.90 8.23 -1.11
CA LYS A 65 18.71 7.89 -1.88
C LYS A 65 17.70 7.15 -1.00
N ILE A 66 16.43 7.53 -1.12
CA ILE A 66 15.31 6.85 -0.46
C ILE A 66 14.30 6.41 -1.54
N GLU A 67 14.01 5.10 -1.58
CA GLU A 67 12.92 4.54 -2.38
C GLU A 67 11.73 4.24 -1.46
N TRP A 68 10.59 4.88 -1.72
CA TRP A 68 9.32 4.59 -1.08
C TRP A 68 8.56 3.53 -1.88
N ILE A 69 8.06 2.50 -1.21
CA ILE A 69 7.29 1.42 -1.85
C ILE A 69 5.86 1.44 -1.32
N THR A 70 4.90 1.65 -2.20
CA THR A 70 3.47 1.66 -1.87
C THR A 70 2.77 0.43 -2.44
N GLN A 71 1.98 -0.26 -1.63
CA GLN A 71 1.09 -1.34 -2.06
C GLN A 71 -0.34 -1.04 -1.65
N VAL A 72 -1.26 -1.17 -2.60
CA VAL A 72 -2.70 -1.00 -2.37
C VAL A 72 -3.35 -2.37 -2.32
N CYS A 73 -4.29 -2.57 -1.37
CA CYS A 73 -5.11 -3.77 -1.26
C CYS A 73 -6.58 -3.38 -1.14
N ILE A 74 -7.47 -4.08 -1.85
CA ILE A 74 -8.92 -3.93 -1.68
C ILE A 74 -9.46 -4.89 -0.62
N ASN A 75 -10.61 -4.54 -0.04
CA ASN A 75 -11.31 -5.30 1.00
C ASN A 75 -11.67 -6.75 0.60
N THR A 76 -11.51 -7.13 -0.66
CA THR A 76 -11.65 -8.52 -1.14
C THR A 76 -10.39 -9.38 -0.90
N GLY A 77 -9.31 -8.79 -0.39
CA GLY A 77 -8.02 -9.45 -0.14
C GLY A 77 -7.06 -9.45 -1.35
N ILE A 78 -7.41 -8.76 -2.43
CA ILE A 78 -6.54 -8.62 -3.61
C ILE A 78 -5.66 -7.38 -3.42
N CYS A 79 -4.34 -7.55 -3.60
CA CYS A 79 -3.37 -6.46 -3.61
C CYS A 79 -2.78 -6.26 -5.00
N TRP A 80 -2.58 -5.00 -5.39
CA TRP A 80 -1.89 -4.67 -6.63
C TRP A 80 -0.37 -4.84 -6.48
N PRO A 81 0.35 -4.97 -7.62
CA PRO A 81 1.80 -4.92 -7.60
C PRO A 81 2.32 -3.66 -6.90
N PRO A 82 3.37 -3.76 -6.08
CA PRO A 82 3.94 -2.61 -5.40
C PRO A 82 4.49 -1.60 -6.42
N GLN A 83 4.31 -0.31 -6.13
CA GLN A 83 4.85 0.80 -6.89
C GLN A 83 6.00 1.43 -6.12
N LYS A 84 7.05 1.83 -6.84
CA LYS A 84 8.22 2.51 -6.28
C LYS A 84 8.21 3.98 -6.66
N THR A 85 8.46 4.82 -5.68
CA THR A 85 8.66 6.26 -5.85
C THR A 85 9.98 6.63 -5.21
N GLU A 86 10.85 7.30 -5.96
CA GLU A 86 12.07 7.86 -5.39
C GLU A 86 11.75 9.20 -4.72
N LEU A 87 12.18 9.38 -3.48
CA LEU A 87 12.03 10.64 -2.76
C LEU A 87 13.19 11.57 -3.11
N ILE A 88 12.89 12.87 -3.16
CA ILE A 88 13.81 13.93 -3.54
C ILE A 88 14.30 14.62 -2.27
N ASP A 89 15.62 14.80 -2.17
CA ASP A 89 16.24 15.61 -1.12
C ASP A 89 15.76 17.07 -1.23
N SER A 90 15.31 17.63 -0.12
CA SER A 90 14.86 19.02 -0.01
C SER A 90 16.03 20.02 -0.06
N GLY A 91 17.27 19.53 -0.04
CA GLY A 91 18.52 20.29 -0.16
C GLY A 91 19.28 20.45 1.16
N ASP A 92 18.78 19.86 2.25
CA ASP A 92 19.40 19.85 3.58
C ASP A 92 20.15 18.53 3.86
N GLY A 93 20.01 17.52 3.01
CA GLY A 93 20.61 16.19 3.21
C GLY A 93 19.95 15.37 4.33
N LEU A 94 18.82 15.85 4.87
CA LEU A 94 18.12 15.22 5.99
C LEU A 94 16.66 14.93 5.64
N THR A 95 16.03 15.79 4.82
CA THR A 95 14.60 15.75 4.53
C THR A 95 14.37 15.32 3.09
N PHE A 96 13.77 14.16 2.90
CA PHE A 96 13.39 13.62 1.60
C PHE A 96 11.88 13.65 1.44
N THR A 97 11.41 14.18 0.31
CA THR A 97 9.98 14.35 0.04
C THR A 97 9.57 13.74 -1.29
N GLY A 98 8.30 13.37 -1.40
CA GLY A 98 7.73 12.89 -2.64
C GLY A 98 6.22 12.79 -2.52
N SER A 99 5.58 12.47 -3.64
CA SER A 99 4.14 12.29 -3.67
C SER A 99 3.78 11.00 -4.40
N VAL A 100 2.67 10.41 -3.97
CA VAL A 100 2.10 9.23 -4.63
C VAL A 100 0.67 9.57 -4.99
N LEU A 101 0.34 9.41 -6.27
CA LEU A 101 -1.04 9.44 -6.75
C LEU A 101 -1.56 8.01 -6.78
N ILE A 102 -2.60 7.72 -6.02
CA ILE A 102 -3.39 6.50 -6.21
C ILE A 102 -4.35 6.78 -7.37
N ASP A 103 -3.88 6.60 -8.60
CA ASP A 103 -4.79 6.50 -9.72
C ASP A 103 -5.56 5.18 -9.64
N ASP A 104 -6.71 5.18 -10.29
CA ASP A 104 -7.66 4.08 -10.35
C ASP A 104 -6.99 2.86 -10.99
N TYR A 105 -6.27 2.13 -10.14
CA TYR A 105 -5.55 0.89 -10.41
C TYR A 105 -4.85 0.87 -11.76
N ARG A 106 -3.72 1.59 -11.91
CA ARG A 106 -2.77 1.34 -12.99
C ARG A 106 -2.40 -0.14 -13.03
N LEU A 107 -3.16 -0.88 -13.84
CA LEU A 107 -2.74 -2.07 -14.52
C LEU A 107 -1.33 -1.77 -15.06
N PRO A 108 -0.35 -2.68 -14.92
CA PRO A 108 0.90 -2.54 -15.63
C PRO A 108 0.53 -2.43 -17.11
N THR A 109 0.57 -1.21 -17.65
CA THR A 109 0.21 -0.84 -19.03
C THR A 109 -0.68 -1.88 -19.70
N LYS A 110 -2.00 -1.81 -19.52
CA LYS A 110 -2.89 -2.51 -20.47
C LYS A 110 -2.44 -2.04 -21.86
N PRO A 111 -1.92 -2.92 -22.74
CA PRO A 111 -1.59 -2.49 -24.09
C PRO A 111 -2.87 -1.87 -24.66
N PRO A 112 -2.76 -0.78 -25.45
CA PRO A 112 -3.94 -0.09 -25.94
C PRO A 112 -4.84 -1.15 -26.54
N LEU A 113 -6.08 -1.24 -26.03
CA LEU A 113 -7.08 -2.10 -26.64
C LEU A 113 -7.07 -1.71 -28.12
N ARG A 114 -6.60 -2.61 -28.99
CA ARG A 114 -6.92 -2.50 -30.41
C ARG A 114 -8.43 -2.37 -30.45
N GLU A 115 -8.92 -1.20 -30.85
CA GLU A 115 -10.28 -1.10 -31.31
C GLU A 115 -10.43 -2.14 -32.41
N VAL A 116 -11.13 -3.23 -32.10
CA VAL A 116 -11.63 -4.12 -33.13
C VAL A 116 -12.70 -3.30 -33.83
N SER A 117 -12.29 -2.61 -34.89
CA SER A 117 -13.21 -1.98 -35.82
C SER A 117 -14.22 -3.06 -36.26
N PRO A 118 -15.54 -2.82 -36.14
CA PRO A 118 -16.55 -3.82 -36.46
C PRO A 118 -16.70 -4.06 -37.97
N THR A 119 -15.89 -3.42 -38.80
CA THR A 119 -15.90 -3.60 -40.25
C THR A 119 -14.72 -4.45 -40.70
N GLY A 120 -14.98 -5.75 -40.80
CA GLY A 120 -14.12 -6.68 -41.51
C GLY A 120 -13.83 -6.19 -42.93
N ARG A 121 -12.56 -5.88 -43.20
CA ARG A 121 -11.99 -5.91 -44.54
C ARG A 121 -10.48 -6.10 -44.44
N GLY A 122 -10.06 -7.35 -44.54
CA GLY A 122 -8.68 -7.67 -44.85
C GLY A 122 -8.34 -7.11 -46.23
N ILE A 123 -7.16 -6.50 -46.33
CA ILE A 123 -6.47 -6.29 -47.60
C ILE A 123 -4.97 -6.41 -47.31
N SER A 124 -4.31 -7.14 -48.22
CA SER A 124 -2.95 -7.70 -48.18
C SER A 124 -1.84 -6.79 -47.70
#